data_AF-A0A811N7E7-F1
#
_entry.id   AF-A0A811N7E7-F1
#
_cell.length_a   1.000
_cell.length_b   1.000
_cell.length_c   1.000
_cell.angle_alpha   90.00
_cell.angle_beta   90.00
_cell.angle_gamma   90.00
#
_symmetry.space_group_name_H-M   'P 1'
#
loop_
_entity.id
_entity.type
_entity.pdbx_description
1 polymer ?
#
loop_
_entity_poly.entity_id
_entity_poly.type
_entity_poly.pdbx_seq_one_letter_code
_entity_poly.pdbx_strand_id
1 'polypeptide(L)' 'MGKEKVHINIVVIGHVDSGKSTTTGHLIYKLGGIDKRVIGRFEKETAEMNKRSFKYAWVLDKLKAERERGITIDIAL' A
#
# COMPACT_ATOMS: atom_id res chain seq x y z
N MET A 1 -13.78 11.63 26.36
CA MET A 1 -13.34 12.37 25.15
C MET A 1 -11.92 11.97 24.83
N GLY A 2 -11.68 11.37 23.66
CA GLY A 2 -10.30 11.07 23.24
C GLY A 2 -9.55 12.39 23.03
N LYS A 3 -8.33 12.50 23.58
CA LYS A 3 -7.45 13.65 23.27
C LYS A 3 -7.31 13.78 21.76
N GLU A 4 -7.34 15.01 21.27
CA GLU A 4 -7.00 15.32 19.88
C GLU A 4 -5.61 14.75 19.57
N LYS A 5 -5.51 13.98 18.49
CA LYS A 5 -4.23 13.41 18.07
C LYS A 5 -3.46 14.46 17.29
N VAL A 6 -2.18 14.60 17.58
CA VAL A 6 -1.26 15.45 16.81
C VAL A 6 -1.18 14.94 15.38
N HIS A 7 -1.33 15.83 14.41
CA HIS A 7 -1.17 15.50 13.00
C HIS A 7 0.32 15.44 12.63
N ILE A 8 0.73 14.38 11.93
CA ILE A 8 2.11 14.17 11.50
C ILE A 8 2.11 13.71 10.05
N ASN A 9 2.94 14.34 9.22
CA ASN A 9 3.21 13.91 7.85
C ASN A 9 4.47 13.04 7.82
N ILE A 10 4.45 11.93 7.08
CA ILE A 10 5.57 10.98 6.98
C ILE A 10 5.90 10.75 5.50
N VAL A 11 7.19 10.74 5.17
CA VAL A 11 7.69 10.30 3.85
C VAL A 11 8.53 9.04 4.03
N VAL A 12 8.36 8.06 3.13
CA VAL A 12 9.13 6.80 3.14
C VAL A 12 10.01 6.75 1.89
N ILE A 13 11.33 6.76 2.10
CA ILE A 13 12.35 6.79 1.04
C ILE A 13 13.29 5.59 1.14
N GLY A 14 14.01 5.28 0.06
CA GLY A 14 14.89 4.11 -0.01
C GLY A 14 15.10 3.60 -1.44
N HIS A 15 16.04 2.68 -1.60
CA HIS A 15 16.43 2.10 -2.89
C HIS A 15 15.25 1.43 -3.63
N VAL A 16 15.36 1.28 -4.96
CA VAL A 16 14.40 0.50 -5.75
C VAL A 16 14.34 -0.94 -5.17
N ASP A 17 13.16 -1.55 -5.17
CA ASP A 17 12.92 -2.89 -4.62
C ASP A 17 13.20 -3.08 -3.11
N SER A 18 13.45 -2.01 -2.35
CA SER A 18 13.60 -2.10 -0.88
C SER A 18 12.27 -2.32 -0.13
N GLY A 19 11.17 -2.59 -0.84
CA GLY A 19 9.87 -2.90 -0.24
C GLY A 19 9.15 -1.74 0.43
N LYS A 20 9.45 -0.47 0.06
CA LYS A 20 8.82 0.73 0.66
C LYS A 20 7.28 0.64 0.69
N SER A 21 6.66 0.46 -0.48
CA SER A 21 5.20 0.43 -0.63
C SER A 21 4.59 -0.77 0.10
N THR A 22 5.27 -1.92 0.08
CA THR A 22 4.87 -3.13 0.83
C THR A 22 4.87 -2.90 2.33
N THR A 23 5.94 -2.31 2.88
CA THR A 23 6.06 -2.02 4.31
C THR A 23 5.02 -1.00 4.76
N THR A 24 4.86 0.09 4.01
CA THR A 24 3.89 1.14 4.32
C THR A 24 2.45 0.60 4.24
N GLY A 25 2.08 -0.11 3.18
CA GLY A 25 0.75 -0.70 3.06
C GLY A 25 0.45 -1.73 4.15
N HIS A 26 1.45 -2.52 4.55
CA HIS A 26 1.32 -3.47 5.64
C HIS A 26 1.15 -2.77 7.00
N LEU A 27 1.85 -1.65 7.23
CA LEU A 27 1.68 -0.84 8.43
C LEU A 27 0.25 -0.31 8.54
N ILE A 28 -0.27 0.29 7.47
CA ILE A 28 -1.65 0.82 7.44
C ILE A 28 -2.65 -0.31 7.71
N TYR A 29 -2.44 -1.49 7.12
CA TYR A 29 -3.28 -2.67 7.38
C TYR A 29 -3.26 -3.09 8.86
N LYS A 30 -2.06 -3.22 9.46
CA LYS A 30 -1.92 -3.62 10.88
C LYS A 30 -2.53 -2.61 11.83
N LEU A 31 -2.48 -1.32 11.49
CA LEU A 31 -3.07 -0.25 12.27
C LEU A 31 -4.60 -0.13 12.08
N GLY A 32 -5.21 -0.97 11.25
CA GLY A 32 -6.65 -0.97 10.99
C GLY A 32 -7.12 0.18 10.09
N GLY A 33 -6.20 0.85 9.38
CA GLY A 33 -6.54 1.91 8.42
C GLY A 33 -7.17 1.40 7.12
N ILE A 34 -7.20 0.08 6.91
CA ILE A 34 -7.77 -0.57 5.73
C ILE A 34 -8.68 -1.73 6.17
N ASP A 35 -9.87 -1.80 5.59
CA ASP A 35 -10.79 -2.91 5.80
C ASP A 35 -10.22 -4.22 5.23
N LYS A 36 -10.36 -5.33 5.98
CA LYS A 36 -9.90 -6.67 5.56
C LYS A 36 -10.49 -7.11 4.21
N ARG A 37 -11.70 -6.68 3.87
CA ARG A 37 -12.36 -6.97 2.58
C ARG A 37 -11.61 -6.33 1.41
N VAL A 38 -11.04 -5.15 1.61
CA VAL A 38 -10.23 -4.45 0.59
C VAL A 38 -8.95 -5.22 0.32
N ILE A 39 -8.26 -5.69 1.37
CA ILE A 39 -7.07 -6.54 1.20
C ILE A 39 -7.43 -7.86 0.51
N GLY A 40 -8.53 -8.49 0.88
CA GLY A 40 -8.98 -9.72 0.21
C GLY A 40 -9.29 -9.52 -1.28
N ARG A 41 -9.79 -8.34 -1.68
CA ARG A 41 -9.94 -7.98 -3.10
C ARG A 41 -8.57 -7.82 -3.78
N PHE A 42 -7.63 -7.10 -3.16
CA PHE A 42 -6.30 -6.92 -3.72
C PHE A 42 -5.52 -8.23 -3.82
N GLU A 43 -5.70 -9.18 -2.89
CA GLU A 43 -5.15 -10.53 -3.00
C GLU A 43 -5.64 -11.26 -4.26
N LYS A 44 -6.92 -11.11 -4.61
CA LYS A 44 -7.48 -11.69 -5.84
C LYS A 44 -6.94 -11.00 -7.09
N GLU A 45 -7.01 -9.68 -7.15
CA GLU A 45 -6.50 -8.88 -8.29
C GLU A 45 -5.01 -9.18 -8.55
N THR A 46 -4.20 -9.19 -7.49
CA THR A 46 -2.77 -9.49 -7.61
C THR A 46 -2.51 -10.95 -7.97
N ALA A 47 -3.35 -11.89 -7.56
CA ALA A 47 -3.25 -13.28 -7.99
C ALA A 47 -3.53 -13.44 -9.48
N GLU A 48 -4.56 -12.77 -10.01
CA GLU A 48 -4.89 -12.77 -11.44
C GLU A 48 -3.77 -12.17 -12.29
N MET A 49 -3.00 -11.23 -11.72
CA MET A 49 -1.86 -10.59 -12.39
C MET A 49 -0.52 -11.28 -12.14
N ASN A 50 -0.48 -12.48 -11.55
CA ASN A 50 0.74 -13.19 -11.16
C ASN A 50 1.68 -12.39 -10.22
N LYS A 51 1.12 -11.49 -9.40
CA LYS A 51 1.82 -10.60 -8.47
C LYS A 51 1.34 -10.75 -7.02
N ARG A 52 0.97 -11.95 -6.56
CA ARG A 52 0.39 -12.19 -5.21
C ARG A 52 1.11 -11.51 -4.05
N SER A 53 2.44 -11.38 -4.12
CA SER A 53 3.26 -10.71 -3.08
C SER A 53 2.99 -9.21 -2.95
N PHE A 54 2.33 -8.58 -3.93
CA PHE A 54 2.15 -7.13 -4.02
C PHE A 54 0.85 -6.64 -3.36
N LYS A 55 0.07 -7.52 -2.73
CA LYS A 55 -1.22 -7.18 -2.09
C LYS A 55 -1.17 -5.96 -1.16
N TYR A 56 -0.05 -5.74 -0.48
CA TYR A 56 0.14 -4.57 0.39
C TYR A 56 0.63 -3.33 -0.36
N ALA A 57 1.45 -3.48 -1.41
CA ALA A 57 1.82 -2.35 -2.27
C ALA A 57 0.59 -1.80 -3.02
N TRP A 58 -0.36 -2.67 -3.40
CA TRP A 58 -1.63 -2.33 -4.05
C TRP A 58 -2.52 -1.35 -3.28
N VAL A 59 -2.26 -1.19 -1.97
CA VAL A 59 -2.91 -0.18 -1.12
C VAL A 59 -2.55 1.23 -1.58
N LEU A 60 -1.31 1.43 -2.00
CA LEU A 60 -0.76 2.73 -2.38
C LEU A 60 -0.80 2.92 -3.91
N ASP A 61 -0.61 1.84 -4.67
CA ASP A 61 -0.59 1.88 -6.13
C ASP A 61 -2.01 2.02 -6.68
N LYS A 62 -2.41 3.26 -6.99
CA LYS A 62 -3.74 3.60 -7.53
C LYS A 62 -3.75 3.59 -9.05
N LEU A 63 -2.62 3.85 -9.70
CA LEU A 63 -2.55 3.94 -11.15
C LEU A 63 -2.44 2.55 -11.77
N LYS A 64 -3.13 2.36 -12.91
CA LYS A 64 -3.02 1.11 -13.70
C LYS A 64 -1.56 0.83 -14.09
N ALA A 65 -0.82 1.86 -14.49
CA ALA A 65 0.59 1.73 -14.87
C ALA A 65 1.49 1.27 -13.71
N GLU A 66 1.21 1.70 -12.47
CA GLU A 66 1.95 1.26 -11.28
C GLU A 66 1.72 -0.23 -11.03
N ARG A 67 0.47 -0.67 -11.08
CA ARG A 67 0.06 -2.06 -10.90
C ARG A 67 0.63 -2.97 -12.00
N GLU A 68 0.62 -2.52 -13.25
CA GLU A 68 1.19 -3.27 -14.38
C GLU A 68 2.71 -3.39 -14.30
N ARG A 69 3.42 -2.31 -13.91
CA ARG A 69 4.88 -2.29 -13.86
C ARG A 69 5.46 -2.78 -12.53
N GLY A 70 4.67 -2.78 -11.45
CA GLY A 70 5.13 -3.12 -10.11
C GLY A 70 6.05 -2.07 -9.48
N ILE A 71 5.99 -0.83 -9.95
CA ILE A 71 6.77 0.30 -9.42
C ILE A 71 5.82 1.45 -9.08
N THR A 72 6.09 2.15 -7.98
CA THR A 72 5.36 3.36 -7.62
C THR A 72 5.81 4.51 -8.53
N ILE A 73 4.85 5.16 -9.19
CA ILE A 73 5.05 6.25 -10.17
C ILE A 73 4.59 7.56 -9.57
N ASP A 74 3.50 7.56 -8.81
CA ASP A 74 2.92 8.74 -8.19
C ASP A 74 2.93 8.62 -6.67
N ILE A 75 2.95 9.77 -6.00
CA ILE A 75 2.78 9.83 -4.55
C ILE A 75 1.30 9.72 -4.22
N ALA A 76 0.93 8.70 -3.44
CA ALA A 76 -0.43 8.59 -2.91
C ALA A 76 -0.66 9.69 -1.87
N LEU A 77 -1.18 10.85 -2.31
CA LEU A 77 -1.77 11.90 -1.48
C LEU A 77 -3.24 11.55 -1.13
#